data_AF-A0A8J4T1E1-F1
#
_entry.id   AF-A0A8J4T1E1-F1
#
_cell.length_a   1.000
_cell.length_b   1.000
_cell.length_c   1.000
_cell.angle_alpha   90.00
_cell.angle_beta   90.00
_cell.angle_gamma   90.00
#
_symmetry.space_group_name_H-M   'P 1'
#
loop_
_entity.id
_entity.type
_entity.pdbx_description
1 polymer ?
#
loop_
_entity_poly.entity_id
_entity_poly.type
_entity_poly.pdbx_seq_one_letter_code
_entity_poly.pdbx_strand_id
1 'polypeptide(L)'
;MPSDASLSPASQNSPYSITPVSQGSPASSGIGSPMASSTITKIHSRRFREYCNQVLNKEIDESVTLLLQELVRFQERVYQKEPTKAKSKRRLVMGLREVTKHMKLSKIRCVIISPNCEKIQAKGGLDEALYNVIAMAREQEIPFVFALGRKALGRCVNKLVPVSVVGIFNYSGAEALFNRLVSLTEEARRAYKEMVCALEQEQAEEALKNVKKVPHHMGHSRNPSAASAISFCSVISEPISEVNEKEY
;
A
#
# COMPACT_ATOMS: atom_id res chain seq x y z
N MET A 1 31.14 -40.12 -43.83
CA MET A 1 30.96 -38.66 -43.84
C MET A 1 31.81 -38.07 -42.73
N PRO A 2 32.81 -37.24 -43.04
CA PRO A 2 33.80 -36.73 -42.09
C PRO A 2 33.36 -35.42 -41.40
N SER A 3 33.97 -35.19 -40.24
CA SER A 3 34.38 -33.97 -39.53
C SER A 3 33.69 -32.62 -39.81
N ASP A 4 33.26 -31.94 -38.75
CA ASP A 4 34.01 -30.76 -38.26
C ASP A 4 33.53 -30.24 -36.90
N ALA A 5 34.49 -30.06 -36.00
CA ALA A 5 34.42 -29.15 -34.88
C ALA A 5 35.22 -27.91 -35.25
N SER A 6 34.65 -26.71 -35.15
CA SER A 6 35.45 -25.48 -35.16
C SER A 6 34.78 -24.35 -34.38
N LEU A 7 35.66 -23.61 -33.74
CA LEU A 7 35.50 -22.62 -32.69
C LEU A 7 35.43 -21.19 -33.28
N SER A 8 34.63 -20.32 -32.64
CA SER A 8 34.82 -18.85 -32.40
C SER A 8 34.96 -17.89 -33.61
N PRO A 9 34.66 -16.57 -33.50
CA PRO A 9 35.52 -15.64 -32.75
C PRO A 9 34.80 -14.50 -31.98
N ALA A 10 35.59 -13.89 -31.11
CA ALA A 10 35.31 -12.75 -30.24
C ALA A 10 35.06 -11.42 -30.99
N SER A 11 34.37 -10.48 -30.33
CA SER A 11 34.55 -9.01 -30.39
C SER A 11 33.35 -8.34 -29.71
N GLN A 12 33.41 -7.20 -29.02
CA GLN A 12 34.44 -6.36 -28.44
C GLN A 12 33.67 -5.42 -27.48
N ASN A 13 34.32 -5.06 -26.37
CA ASN A 13 34.25 -3.80 -25.64
C ASN A 13 32.90 -3.08 -25.35
N SER A 14 32.68 -2.93 -24.05
CA SER A 14 31.80 -1.98 -23.33
C SER A 14 31.79 -0.54 -23.86
N PRO A 15 30.75 0.25 -23.51
CA PRO A 15 31.01 1.24 -22.46
C PRO A 15 29.93 1.30 -21.37
N TYR A 16 30.43 1.50 -20.15
CA TYR A 16 29.69 1.97 -18.99
C TYR A 16 28.88 3.22 -19.34
N SER A 17 27.55 3.15 -19.20
CA SER A 17 26.71 4.34 -19.16
C SER A 17 26.64 4.85 -17.71
N ILE A 18 27.56 5.76 -17.41
CA ILE A 18 27.46 6.66 -16.27
C ILE A 18 26.22 7.53 -16.51
N THR A 19 25.15 7.30 -15.74
CA THR A 19 24.04 8.24 -15.66
C THR A 19 24.23 9.12 -14.43
N PRO A 20 24.04 10.45 -14.56
CA PRO A 20 24.40 11.39 -13.52
C PRO A 20 23.41 11.35 -12.35
N VAL A 21 23.97 11.56 -11.16
CA VAL A 21 23.24 11.93 -9.94
C VAL A 21 22.37 13.16 -10.23
N SER A 22 21.06 12.95 -10.39
CA SER A 22 20.08 14.02 -10.25
C SER A 22 19.58 14.01 -8.81
N GLN A 23 20.15 14.91 -8.01
CA GLN A 23 19.48 15.46 -6.84
C GLN A 23 18.28 16.26 -7.34
N GLY A 24 17.08 15.69 -7.19
CA GLY A 24 15.83 16.32 -7.53
C GLY A 24 14.71 15.63 -6.78
N SER A 25 14.13 16.35 -5.83
CA SER A 25 13.07 15.97 -4.90
C SER A 25 11.96 15.08 -5.49
N PRO A 26 11.41 14.10 -4.74
CA PRO A 26 10.04 13.71 -4.97
C PRO A 26 9.16 14.73 -4.24
N ALA A 27 8.72 15.76 -4.96
CA ALA A 27 7.46 16.41 -4.64
C ALA A 27 6.36 15.35 -4.83
N SER A 28 6.06 14.64 -3.75
CA SER A 28 4.94 13.72 -3.66
C SER A 28 3.66 14.54 -3.77
N SER A 29 3.13 14.62 -4.98
CA SER A 29 1.73 14.98 -5.23
C SER A 29 0.85 13.82 -4.73
N GLY A 30 0.54 13.85 -3.45
CA GLY A 30 -0.35 12.92 -2.78
C GLY A 30 -0.80 13.55 -1.48
N ILE A 31 -1.99 14.14 -1.51
CA ILE A 31 -2.64 14.84 -0.40
C ILE A 31 -2.67 13.93 0.83
N GLY A 32 -1.88 14.29 1.85
CA GLY A 32 -1.88 13.67 3.16
C GLY A 32 -0.95 14.45 4.08
N SER A 33 -1.50 15.11 5.09
CA SER A 33 -0.70 15.76 6.14
C SER A 33 0.28 14.76 6.75
N PRO A 34 1.52 15.15 7.12
CA PRO A 34 2.52 14.25 7.71
C PRO A 34 2.02 13.52 8.97
N MET A 35 1.02 14.10 9.67
CA MET A 35 0.32 13.46 10.80
C MET A 35 -0.46 12.20 10.41
N ALA A 36 -1.13 12.17 9.25
CA ALA A 36 -1.89 11.00 8.80
C ALA A 36 -0.97 9.80 8.46
N SER A 37 0.31 10.05 8.15
CA SER A 37 1.29 8.99 7.92
C SER A 37 1.75 8.33 9.24
N SER A 38 1.70 9.05 10.36
CA SER A 38 2.13 8.56 11.68
C SER A 38 1.12 7.60 12.32
N THR A 39 -0.19 7.88 12.22
CA THR A 39 -1.27 6.96 12.65
C THR A 39 -1.19 5.62 11.91
N ILE A 40 -0.97 5.66 10.59
CA ILE A 40 -0.89 4.47 9.72
C ILE A 40 0.26 3.54 10.14
N THR A 41 1.42 4.10 10.51
CA THR A 41 2.58 3.29 10.92
C THR A 41 2.45 2.65 12.30
N LYS A 42 1.59 3.18 13.19
CA LYS A 42 1.32 2.58 14.50
C LYS A 42 0.40 1.36 14.42
N ILE A 43 -0.58 1.36 13.52
CA ILE A 43 -1.62 0.34 13.46
C ILE A 43 -1.22 -0.81 12.51
N HIS A 44 -0.55 -0.49 11.39
CA HIS A 44 -0.26 -1.47 10.34
C HIS A 44 1.14 -2.08 10.46
N SER A 45 1.24 -3.35 10.07
CA SER A 45 2.46 -4.15 10.12
C SER A 45 2.60 -5.03 8.87
N ARG A 46 3.70 -5.79 8.77
CA ARG A 46 3.86 -6.78 7.68
C ARG A 46 2.74 -7.84 7.66
N ARG A 47 2.10 -8.12 8.80
CA ARG A 47 1.02 -9.09 8.93
C ARG A 47 -0.38 -8.46 8.82
N PHE A 48 -0.47 -7.13 8.91
CA PHE A 48 -1.71 -6.36 8.86
C PHE A 48 -1.49 -5.10 8.03
N ARG A 49 -1.81 -5.19 6.74
CA ARG A 49 -1.54 -4.13 5.75
C ARG A 49 -2.52 -2.96 5.84
N GLU A 50 -2.14 -1.84 5.23
CA GLU A 50 -2.85 -0.55 5.24
C GLU A 50 -4.21 -0.60 4.54
N TYR A 51 -4.42 -1.59 3.65
CA TYR A 51 -5.72 -1.81 3.03
C TYR A 51 -6.76 -2.44 3.96
N CYS A 52 -6.34 -2.96 5.13
CA CYS A 52 -7.23 -3.62 6.07
C CYS A 52 -7.91 -2.58 6.97
N ASN A 53 -9.24 -2.46 6.87
CA ASN A 53 -10.03 -1.54 7.68
C ASN A 53 -10.96 -2.27 8.67
N GLN A 54 -10.42 -3.32 9.31
CA GLN A 54 -11.13 -4.22 10.21
C GLN A 54 -10.16 -4.73 11.27
N VAL A 55 -10.59 -4.80 12.54
CA VAL A 55 -9.82 -5.46 13.59
C VAL A 55 -9.76 -6.97 13.31
N LEU A 56 -8.56 -7.55 13.35
CA LEU A 56 -8.40 -8.99 13.19
C LEU A 56 -8.81 -9.71 14.48
N ASN A 57 -9.80 -10.58 14.39
CA ASN A 57 -10.29 -11.39 15.51
C ASN A 57 -10.18 -12.88 15.16
N LYS A 58 -9.71 -13.70 16.12
CA LYS A 58 -9.62 -15.15 15.98
C LYS A 58 -10.99 -15.79 15.74
N GLU A 59 -12.05 -15.24 16.31
CA GLU A 59 -13.42 -15.74 16.10
C GLU A 59 -13.86 -15.58 14.63
N ILE A 60 -13.45 -14.49 13.99
CA ILE A 60 -13.70 -14.26 12.56
C ILE A 60 -12.92 -15.29 11.74
N ASP A 61 -11.65 -15.51 12.07
CA ASP A 61 -10.81 -16.53 11.41
C ASP A 61 -11.45 -17.93 11.51
N GLU A 62 -11.91 -18.33 12.68
CA GLU A 62 -12.59 -19.61 12.91
C GLU A 62 -13.90 -19.71 12.11
N SER A 63 -14.72 -18.65 12.12
CA SER A 63 -15.95 -18.59 11.34
C SER A 63 -15.70 -18.69 9.84
N VAL A 64 -14.63 -18.06 9.34
CA VAL A 64 -14.23 -18.15 7.92
C VAL A 64 -13.73 -19.55 7.59
N THR A 65 -12.92 -20.17 8.45
CA THR A 65 -12.44 -21.54 8.25
C THR A 65 -13.61 -22.51 8.13
N LEU A 66 -14.58 -22.45 9.04
CA LEU A 66 -15.76 -23.32 9.00
C LEU A 66 -16.59 -23.10 7.74
N LEU A 67 -16.85 -21.83 7.37
CA LEU A 67 -17.60 -21.51 6.16
C LEU A 67 -16.91 -22.06 4.91
N LEU A 68 -15.61 -21.80 4.74
CA LEU A 68 -14.86 -22.25 3.56
C LEU A 68 -14.79 -23.77 3.46
N GLN A 69 -14.51 -24.46 4.56
CA GLN A 69 -14.45 -25.92 4.59
C GLN A 69 -15.80 -26.54 4.20
N GLU A 70 -16.91 -25.98 4.68
CA GLU A 70 -18.24 -26.48 4.35
C GLU A 70 -18.58 -26.26 2.86
N LEU A 71 -18.20 -25.11 2.29
CA LEU A 71 -18.37 -24.85 0.86
C LEU A 71 -17.53 -25.77 -0.01
N VAL A 72 -16.29 -26.06 0.40
CA VAL A 72 -15.41 -27.04 -0.28
C VAL A 72 -16.03 -28.43 -0.21
N ARG A 73 -16.53 -28.85 0.95
CA ARG A 73 -17.21 -30.14 1.13
C ARG A 73 -18.44 -30.28 0.23
N PHE A 74 -19.24 -29.22 0.08
CA PHE A 74 -20.35 -29.19 -0.87
C PHE A 74 -19.88 -29.29 -2.32
N GLN A 75 -18.79 -28.61 -2.67
CA GLN A 75 -18.19 -28.65 -4.00
C GLN A 75 -17.69 -30.06 -4.34
N GLU A 76 -16.97 -30.71 -3.42
CA GLU A 76 -16.44 -32.07 -3.57
C GLU A 76 -17.56 -33.10 -3.75
N ARG A 77 -18.66 -32.98 -2.98
CA ARG A 77 -19.82 -33.87 -3.15
C ARG A 77 -20.45 -33.77 -4.54
N VAL A 78 -20.53 -32.57 -5.11
CA VAL A 78 -21.03 -32.38 -6.48
C VAL A 78 -20.04 -32.94 -7.49
N TYR A 79 -18.73 -32.73 -7.27
CA TYR A 79 -17.69 -33.28 -8.13
C TYR A 79 -17.71 -34.81 -8.19
N GLN A 80 -17.89 -35.47 -7.04
CA GLN A 80 -17.95 -36.92 -6.95
C GLN A 80 -19.19 -37.52 -7.63
N LYS A 81 -20.32 -36.81 -7.60
CA LYS A 81 -21.58 -37.26 -8.22
C LYS A 81 -21.64 -36.94 -9.72
N GLU A 82 -21.29 -35.72 -10.10
CA GLU A 82 -21.42 -35.20 -11.47
C GLU A 82 -20.24 -34.27 -11.83
N PRO A 83 -19.11 -34.80 -12.29
CA PRO A 83 -17.89 -34.02 -12.55
C PRO A 83 -18.08 -32.96 -13.64
N THR A 84 -18.91 -33.24 -14.65
CA THR A 84 -19.23 -32.29 -15.74
C THR A 84 -19.99 -31.06 -15.25
N LYS A 85 -20.95 -31.22 -14.32
CA LYS A 85 -21.72 -30.10 -13.76
C LYS A 85 -20.98 -29.37 -12.63
N ALA A 86 -20.01 -30.01 -12.00
CA ALA A 86 -19.25 -29.40 -10.89
C ALA A 86 -18.51 -28.11 -11.30
N LYS A 87 -18.02 -28.04 -12.54
CA LYS A 87 -17.34 -26.85 -13.08
C LYS A 87 -18.29 -25.67 -13.24
N SER A 88 -19.53 -25.91 -13.70
CA SER A 88 -20.53 -24.86 -13.89
C SER A 88 -21.16 -24.41 -12.57
N LYS A 89 -21.36 -25.34 -11.63
CA LYS A 89 -21.95 -25.10 -10.30
C LYS A 89 -20.92 -24.82 -9.21
N ARG A 90 -19.72 -24.36 -9.58
CA ARG A 90 -18.70 -24.06 -8.58
C ARG A 90 -19.16 -23.00 -7.57
N ARG A 91 -18.85 -23.21 -6.30
CA ARG A 91 -19.30 -22.33 -5.19
C ARG A 91 -18.33 -21.21 -4.84
N LEU A 92 -17.06 -21.38 -5.15
CA LEU A 92 -16.00 -20.41 -4.86
C LEU A 92 -14.96 -20.34 -5.98
N VAL A 93 -14.21 -19.25 -6.00
CA VAL A 93 -13.04 -19.00 -6.85
C VAL A 93 -11.90 -18.46 -6.02
N MET A 94 -10.67 -18.65 -6.50
CA MET A 94 -9.47 -18.31 -5.75
C MET A 94 -8.54 -17.48 -6.60
N GLY A 95 -7.89 -16.51 -5.97
CA GLY A 95 -6.91 -15.65 -6.62
C GLY A 95 -7.53 -14.39 -7.21
N LEU A 96 -6.70 -13.37 -7.28
CA LEU A 96 -7.12 -12.00 -7.57
C LEU A 96 -7.71 -11.85 -8.96
N ARG A 97 -7.08 -12.47 -9.97
CA ARG A 97 -7.55 -12.41 -11.37
C ARG A 97 -8.94 -13.03 -11.54
N GLU A 98 -9.20 -14.16 -10.88
CA GLU A 98 -10.49 -14.83 -10.95
C GLU A 98 -11.57 -14.03 -10.22
N VAL A 99 -11.26 -13.55 -9.02
CA VAL A 99 -12.18 -12.73 -8.22
C VAL A 99 -12.56 -11.47 -8.99
N THR A 100 -11.60 -10.69 -9.48
CA THR A 100 -11.85 -9.49 -10.28
C THR A 100 -12.70 -9.79 -11.52
N LYS A 101 -12.40 -10.87 -12.25
CA LYS A 101 -13.20 -11.30 -13.41
C LYS A 101 -14.66 -11.54 -13.03
N HIS A 102 -14.89 -12.16 -11.89
CA HIS A 102 -16.21 -12.56 -11.44
C HIS A 102 -16.99 -11.47 -10.69
N MET A 103 -16.31 -10.49 -10.11
CA MET A 103 -16.92 -9.26 -9.60
C MET A 103 -17.46 -8.39 -10.75
N LYS A 104 -16.72 -8.29 -11.87
CA LYS A 104 -17.21 -7.62 -13.09
C LYS A 104 -18.45 -8.28 -13.70
N LEU A 105 -18.65 -9.56 -13.44
CA LEU A 105 -19.84 -10.32 -13.87
C LEU A 105 -20.96 -10.31 -12.80
N SER A 106 -20.77 -9.60 -11.69
CA SER A 106 -21.70 -9.52 -10.55
C SER A 106 -22.17 -10.88 -10.04
N LYS A 107 -21.29 -11.89 -10.09
CA LYS A 107 -21.60 -13.26 -9.64
C LYS A 107 -21.20 -13.50 -8.18
N ILE A 108 -20.30 -12.69 -7.65
CA ILE A 108 -19.74 -12.85 -6.31
C ILE A 108 -20.71 -12.28 -5.28
N ARG A 109 -20.89 -13.00 -4.18
CA ARG A 109 -21.72 -12.61 -3.04
C ARG A 109 -20.93 -12.20 -1.81
N CYS A 110 -19.68 -12.66 -1.70
CA CYS A 110 -18.78 -12.29 -0.61
C CYS A 110 -17.32 -12.48 -1.03
N VAL A 111 -16.43 -11.65 -0.50
CA VAL A 111 -14.97 -11.73 -0.74
C VAL A 111 -14.23 -11.89 0.57
N ILE A 112 -13.30 -12.84 0.63
CA ILE A 112 -12.38 -13.01 1.78
C ILE A 112 -10.98 -12.62 1.31
N ILE A 113 -10.35 -11.71 2.04
CA ILE A 113 -9.05 -11.13 1.72
C ILE A 113 -8.09 -11.43 2.86
N SER A 114 -6.91 -11.95 2.52
CA SER A 114 -5.85 -12.16 3.49
C SER A 114 -5.27 -10.82 3.95
N PRO A 115 -5.01 -10.59 5.25
CA PRO A 115 -4.46 -9.32 5.75
C PRO A 115 -2.94 -9.13 5.50
N ASN A 116 -2.25 -10.18 5.09
CA ASN A 116 -0.80 -10.23 4.88
C ASN A 116 -0.38 -10.52 3.43
N CYS A 117 -1.00 -9.85 2.46
CA CYS A 117 -0.61 -9.92 1.06
C CYS A 117 0.79 -9.35 0.82
N GLU A 118 1.46 -9.85 -0.22
CA GLU A 118 2.78 -9.34 -0.64
C GLU A 118 2.66 -7.90 -1.13
N LYS A 119 3.71 -7.11 -0.88
CA LYS A 119 3.76 -5.70 -1.28
C LYS A 119 4.42 -5.60 -2.64
N ILE A 120 3.66 -5.20 -3.65
CA ILE A 120 4.19 -4.97 -5.01
C ILE A 120 3.62 -3.65 -5.52
N GLN A 121 4.45 -2.61 -5.46
CA GLN A 121 4.11 -1.22 -5.80
C GLN A 121 4.49 -0.80 -7.23
N ALA A 122 4.72 -1.77 -8.11
CA ALA A 122 4.87 -1.47 -9.53
C ALA A 122 3.50 -1.08 -10.13
N LYS A 123 3.51 -0.30 -11.22
CA LYS A 123 2.30 0.00 -12.00
C LYS A 123 1.63 -1.30 -12.47
N GLY A 124 0.36 -1.48 -12.19
CA GLY A 124 -0.36 -2.74 -12.42
C GLY A 124 0.00 -3.87 -11.44
N GLY A 125 0.63 -3.52 -10.30
CA GLY A 125 1.09 -4.46 -9.28
C GLY A 125 -0.05 -5.07 -8.45
N LEU A 126 0.36 -5.88 -7.46
CA LEU A 126 -0.58 -6.59 -6.59
C LEU A 126 -1.42 -5.63 -5.74
N ASP A 127 -0.79 -4.54 -5.26
CA ASP A 127 -1.43 -3.55 -4.39
C ASP A 127 -2.57 -2.86 -5.15
N GLU A 128 -2.33 -2.37 -6.36
CA GLU A 128 -3.35 -1.74 -7.21
C GLU A 128 -4.53 -2.67 -7.48
N ALA A 129 -4.24 -3.92 -7.84
CA ALA A 129 -5.28 -4.89 -8.13
C ALA A 129 -6.11 -5.25 -6.88
N LEU A 130 -5.52 -5.22 -5.68
CA LEU A 130 -6.24 -5.44 -4.43
C LEU A 130 -7.12 -4.24 -4.05
N TYR A 131 -6.62 -3.01 -4.20
CA TYR A 131 -7.41 -1.80 -4.01
C TYR A 131 -8.62 -1.76 -4.95
N ASN A 132 -8.43 -2.18 -6.20
CA ASN A 132 -9.52 -2.30 -7.16
C ASN A 132 -10.60 -3.30 -6.70
N VAL A 133 -10.20 -4.45 -6.14
CA VAL A 133 -11.15 -5.43 -5.59
C VAL A 133 -11.94 -4.85 -4.42
N ILE A 134 -11.28 -4.13 -3.51
CA ILE A 134 -11.94 -3.49 -2.36
C ILE A 134 -12.88 -2.38 -2.84
N ALA A 135 -12.48 -1.58 -3.82
CA ALA A 135 -13.32 -0.53 -4.41
C ALA A 135 -14.58 -1.12 -5.06
N MET A 136 -14.44 -2.14 -5.91
CA MET A 136 -15.58 -2.83 -6.52
C MET A 136 -16.50 -3.48 -5.48
N ALA A 137 -15.93 -4.03 -4.39
CA ALA A 137 -16.74 -4.65 -3.33
C ALA A 137 -17.60 -3.61 -2.62
N ARG A 138 -17.05 -2.41 -2.38
CA ARG A 138 -17.79 -1.29 -1.77
C ARG A 138 -18.86 -0.75 -2.72
N GLU A 139 -18.52 -0.56 -4.00
CA GLU A 139 -19.43 -0.05 -5.02
C GLU A 139 -20.64 -0.98 -5.25
N GLN A 140 -20.41 -2.30 -5.25
CA GLN A 140 -21.46 -3.31 -5.43
C GLN A 140 -22.13 -3.73 -4.11
N GLU A 141 -21.78 -3.08 -2.99
CA GLU A 141 -22.25 -3.43 -1.63
C GLU A 141 -22.05 -4.91 -1.26
N ILE A 142 -20.97 -5.52 -1.77
CA ILE A 142 -20.61 -6.90 -1.48
C ILE A 142 -19.86 -6.95 -0.14
N PRO A 143 -20.29 -7.79 0.82
CA PRO A 143 -19.55 -7.98 2.06
C PRO A 143 -18.16 -8.55 1.78
N PHE A 144 -17.14 -7.94 2.39
CA PHE A 144 -15.77 -8.42 2.32
C PHE A 144 -15.16 -8.55 3.71
N VAL A 145 -14.32 -9.55 3.93
CA VAL A 145 -13.77 -9.84 5.25
C VAL A 145 -12.25 -9.95 5.16
N PHE A 146 -11.55 -9.34 6.11
CA PHE A 146 -10.13 -9.60 6.32
C PHE A 146 -9.96 -10.70 7.36
N ALA A 147 -9.49 -11.86 6.90
CA ALA A 147 -9.35 -13.04 7.75
C ALA A 147 -8.31 -13.98 7.14
N LEU A 148 -7.65 -14.76 8.00
CA LEU A 148 -6.68 -15.81 7.69
C LEU A 148 -5.47 -15.34 6.86
N GLY A 149 -4.27 -15.67 7.32
CA GLY A 149 -3.07 -15.46 6.50
C GLY A 149 -3.08 -16.33 5.23
N ARG A 150 -2.35 -15.92 4.18
CA ARG A 150 -2.37 -16.60 2.86
C ARG A 150 -2.19 -18.12 2.89
N LYS A 151 -1.29 -18.63 3.74
CA LYS A 151 -1.05 -20.06 3.93
C LYS A 151 -2.24 -20.77 4.59
N ALA A 152 -2.88 -20.13 5.57
CA ALA A 152 -4.06 -20.68 6.23
C ALA A 152 -5.28 -20.68 5.30
N LEU A 153 -5.45 -19.60 4.54
CA LEU A 153 -6.53 -19.48 3.56
C LEU A 153 -6.41 -20.57 2.47
N GLY A 154 -5.20 -20.79 1.93
CA GLY A 154 -4.94 -21.88 0.98
C GLY A 154 -5.28 -23.27 1.53
N ARG A 155 -4.91 -23.55 2.79
CA ARG A 155 -5.26 -24.82 3.46
C ARG A 155 -6.77 -25.01 3.63
N CYS A 156 -7.52 -23.94 3.94
CA CYS A 156 -8.99 -24.02 4.10
C CYS A 156 -9.71 -24.41 2.80
N VAL A 157 -9.12 -24.09 1.64
CA VAL A 157 -9.67 -24.39 0.31
C VAL A 157 -9.01 -25.61 -0.35
N ASN A 158 -8.37 -26.48 0.43
CA ASN A 158 -7.66 -27.67 -0.04
C ASN A 158 -6.63 -27.36 -1.15
N LYS A 159 -5.89 -26.24 -1.02
CA LYS A 159 -4.77 -25.87 -1.89
C LYS A 159 -3.45 -25.87 -1.11
N LEU A 160 -2.42 -26.46 -1.73
CA LEU A 160 -1.05 -26.48 -1.19
C LEU A 160 -0.34 -25.12 -1.31
N VAL A 161 -0.82 -24.26 -2.21
CA VAL A 161 -0.23 -22.94 -2.47
C VAL A 161 -0.91 -21.86 -1.62
N PRO A 162 -0.18 -20.79 -1.24
CA PRO A 162 -0.77 -19.64 -0.57
C PRO A 162 -1.84 -18.98 -1.45
N VAL A 163 -2.97 -18.60 -0.85
CA VAL A 163 -4.07 -17.91 -1.55
C VAL A 163 -4.28 -16.56 -0.89
N SER A 164 -4.33 -15.49 -1.70
CA SER A 164 -4.51 -14.12 -1.19
C SER A 164 -5.96 -13.70 -1.05
N VAL A 165 -6.82 -14.12 -2.00
CA VAL A 165 -8.22 -13.71 -2.07
C VAL A 165 -9.08 -14.89 -2.48
N VAL A 166 -10.24 -15.02 -1.86
CA VAL A 166 -11.27 -16.01 -2.19
C VAL A 166 -12.58 -15.28 -2.47
N GLY A 167 -13.24 -15.61 -3.58
CA GLY A 167 -14.57 -15.11 -3.91
C GLY A 167 -15.60 -16.22 -3.76
N ILE A 168 -16.68 -15.95 -3.03
CA ILE A 168 -17.79 -16.88 -2.84
C ILE A 168 -18.91 -16.51 -3.82
N PHE A 169 -19.35 -17.47 -4.63
CA PHE A 169 -20.51 -17.34 -5.50
C PHE A 169 -21.82 -17.68 -4.80
N ASN A 170 -21.82 -18.78 -4.05
CA ASN A 170 -23.03 -19.31 -3.45
C ASN A 170 -22.71 -19.99 -2.12
N TYR A 171 -23.28 -19.46 -1.04
CA TYR A 171 -23.16 -19.97 0.31
C TYR A 171 -24.38 -20.80 0.77
N SER A 172 -25.29 -21.14 -0.14
CA SER A 172 -26.50 -21.92 0.19
C SER A 172 -26.16 -23.25 0.83
N GLY A 173 -26.84 -23.55 1.95
CA GLY A 173 -26.53 -24.67 2.84
C GLY A 173 -25.58 -24.31 3.99
N ALA A 174 -25.05 -23.08 3.99
CA ALA A 174 -24.23 -22.52 5.06
C ALA A 174 -24.65 -21.07 5.40
N GLU A 175 -25.93 -20.72 5.21
CA GLU A 175 -26.42 -19.34 5.45
C GLU A 175 -26.18 -18.90 6.91
N ALA A 176 -26.35 -19.80 7.89
CA ALA A 176 -26.13 -19.47 9.30
C ALA A 176 -24.66 -19.06 9.60
N LEU A 177 -23.69 -19.78 9.02
CA LEU A 177 -22.27 -19.45 9.15
C LEU A 177 -21.95 -18.12 8.46
N PHE A 178 -22.55 -17.89 7.29
CA PHE A 178 -22.38 -16.65 6.55
C PHE A 178 -22.93 -15.44 7.30
N ASN A 179 -24.16 -15.52 7.81
CA ASN A 179 -24.79 -14.42 8.55
C ASN A 179 -24.03 -14.09 9.83
N ARG A 180 -23.55 -15.11 10.55
CA ARG A 180 -22.67 -14.93 11.72
C ARG A 180 -21.38 -14.20 11.33
N LEU A 181 -20.75 -14.61 10.24
CA LEU A 181 -19.52 -13.99 9.75
C LEU A 181 -19.72 -12.50 9.42
N VAL A 182 -20.83 -12.16 8.74
CA VAL A 182 -21.16 -10.77 8.41
C VAL A 182 -21.33 -9.94 9.68
N SER A 183 -22.10 -10.43 10.65
CA SER A 183 -22.31 -9.75 11.94
C SER A 183 -20.99 -9.47 12.67
N LEU A 184 -20.11 -10.47 12.79
CA LEU A 184 -18.80 -10.30 13.44
C LEU A 184 -17.92 -9.30 12.67
N THR A 185 -18.00 -9.30 11.35
CA THR A 185 -17.22 -8.39 10.50
C THR A 185 -17.67 -6.94 10.67
N GLU A 186 -18.97 -6.69 10.77
CA GLU A 186 -19.52 -5.35 11.00
C GLU A 186 -19.08 -4.78 12.34
N GLU A 187 -19.11 -5.59 13.39
CA GLU A 187 -18.62 -5.22 14.71
C GLU A 187 -17.12 -4.91 14.69
N ALA A 188 -16.31 -5.79 14.08
CA ALA A 188 -14.87 -5.58 13.96
C ALA A 188 -14.49 -4.36 13.12
N ARG A 189 -15.30 -4.00 12.12
CA ARG A 189 -15.14 -2.75 11.35
C ARG A 189 -15.52 -1.52 12.16
N ARG A 190 -16.56 -1.61 13.00
CA ARG A 190 -16.97 -0.53 13.89
C ARG A 190 -15.86 -0.24 14.92
N ALA A 191 -15.39 -1.29 15.59
CA ALA A 191 -14.27 -1.20 16.53
C ALA A 191 -13.01 -0.61 15.88
N TYR A 192 -12.72 -0.98 14.63
CA TYR A 192 -11.59 -0.40 13.89
C TYR A 192 -11.74 1.12 13.68
N LYS A 193 -12.93 1.58 13.28
CA LYS A 193 -13.20 3.01 13.07
C LYS A 193 -13.09 3.79 14.38
N GLU A 194 -13.61 3.25 15.47
CA GLU A 194 -13.52 3.86 16.81
C GLU A 194 -12.06 3.98 17.26
N MET A 195 -11.27 2.91 17.12
CA MET A 195 -9.84 2.89 17.44
C MET A 195 -9.07 3.93 16.62
N VAL A 196 -9.32 4.04 15.31
CA VAL A 196 -8.66 5.04 14.46
C VAL A 196 -9.05 6.46 14.88
N CYS A 197 -10.33 6.70 15.16
CA CYS A 197 -10.81 8.02 15.60
C CYS A 197 -10.18 8.45 16.94
N ALA A 198 -10.07 7.53 17.91
CA ALA A 198 -9.41 7.80 19.18
C ALA A 198 -7.92 8.16 19.00
N LEU A 199 -7.19 7.41 18.16
CA LEU A 199 -5.77 7.68 17.89
C LEU A 199 -5.54 9.01 17.16
N GLU A 200 -6.47 9.43 16.31
CA GLU A 200 -6.43 10.73 15.65
C GLU A 200 -6.67 11.88 16.64
N GLN A 201 -7.60 11.71 17.58
CA GLN A 201 -7.87 12.69 18.64
C GLN A 201 -6.66 12.87 19.58
N GLU A 202 -6.05 11.78 20.05
CA GLU A 202 -4.86 11.83 20.89
C GLU A 202 -3.71 12.60 20.20
N GLN A 203 -3.50 12.37 18.91
CA GLN A 203 -2.46 13.07 18.14
C GLN A 203 -2.76 14.55 17.94
N ALA A 204 -4.02 14.92 17.75
CA ALA A 204 -4.42 16.33 17.67
C ALA A 204 -4.17 17.05 19.01
N GLU A 205 -4.47 16.41 20.13
CA GLU A 205 -4.19 16.95 21.47
C GLU A 205 -2.69 17.07 21.77
N GLU A 206 -1.89 16.07 21.38
CA GLU A 206 -0.43 16.10 21.52
C GLU A 206 0.20 17.20 20.67
N ALA A 207 -0.28 17.41 19.44
CA ALA A 207 0.20 18.48 18.58
C ALA A 207 -0.09 19.88 19.20
N LEU A 208 -1.27 20.08 19.78
CA LEU A 208 -1.63 21.31 20.48
C LEU A 208 -0.76 21.55 21.73
N LYS A 209 -0.36 20.48 22.45
CA LYS A 209 0.53 20.58 23.62
C LYS A 209 1.98 20.90 23.22
N ASN A 210 2.46 20.39 22.10
CA ASN A 210 3.82 20.67 21.62
C ASN A 210 3.97 22.09 21.03
N VAL A 211 2.94 22.64 20.38
CA VAL A 211 2.98 24.05 19.91
C VAL A 211 3.03 25.06 21.06
N LYS A 212 2.52 24.71 22.25
CA LYS A 212 2.65 25.55 23.46
C LYS A 212 4.05 25.52 24.09
N LYS A 213 4.95 24.64 23.62
CA LYS A 213 6.34 24.50 24.11
C LYS A 213 7.39 24.99 23.10
N VAL A 214 7.13 26.09 22.39
CA VAL A 214 8.21 26.76 21.65
C VAL A 214 9.11 27.45 22.69
N PRO A 215 10.42 27.14 22.76
CA PRO A 215 11.33 27.93 23.58
C PRO A 215 11.42 29.32 22.95
N HIS A 216 11.17 30.37 23.74
CA HIS A 216 11.62 31.71 23.39
C HIS A 216 13.14 31.66 23.23
N HIS A 217 13.65 31.51 22.00
CA HIS A 217 15.04 31.86 21.76
C HIS A 217 15.10 33.38 21.95
N MET A 218 15.80 33.84 22.98
CA MET A 218 16.07 35.24 23.15
C MET A 218 17.12 35.60 22.09
N GLY A 219 16.71 36.31 21.04
CA GLY A 219 17.63 36.80 20.02
C GLY A 219 18.62 37.77 20.64
N HIS A 220 19.88 37.36 20.80
CA HIS A 220 20.95 38.31 21.03
C HIS A 220 21.31 38.98 19.70
N SER A 221 20.58 40.05 19.38
CA SER A 221 21.07 41.10 18.49
C SER A 221 22.32 41.71 19.14
N ARG A 222 23.50 41.36 18.63
CA ARG A 222 24.73 42.09 18.91
C ARG A 222 24.83 43.21 17.87
N ASN A 223 24.38 44.38 18.26
CA ASN A 223 24.64 45.64 17.57
C ASN A 223 26.00 46.17 18.02
N PRO A 224 27.01 46.33 17.14
CA PRO A 224 28.14 47.19 17.41
C PRO A 224 27.90 48.53 16.70
N SER A 225 27.32 49.50 17.42
CA SER A 225 27.38 50.90 17.02
C SER A 225 28.36 51.62 17.94
N ALA A 226 29.50 52.06 17.40
CA ALA A 226 30.18 53.32 17.73
C ALA A 226 31.56 53.39 17.04
N ALA A 227 31.66 54.13 15.94
CA ALA A 227 32.80 55.00 15.66
C ALA A 227 32.43 55.96 14.51
N SER A 228 32.20 57.19 14.90
CA SER A 228 31.93 58.41 14.13
C SER A 228 33.12 58.79 13.25
N ALA A 229 32.89 59.36 12.07
CA ALA A 229 33.57 60.59 11.60
C ALA A 229 33.25 60.97 10.14
N ILE A 230 32.53 62.09 10.04
CA ILE A 230 32.77 63.22 9.13
C ILE A 230 32.31 63.10 7.66
N SER A 231 31.34 63.98 7.40
CA SER A 231 30.77 64.46 6.15
C SER A 231 31.70 65.45 5.43
N PHE A 232 31.76 65.44 4.08
CA PHE A 232 31.38 66.57 3.19
C PHE A 232 31.72 66.27 1.71
N CYS A 233 30.85 66.76 0.81
CA CYS A 233 31.05 67.31 -0.57
C CYS A 233 32.31 66.93 -1.38
N SER A 234 32.33 66.77 -2.70
CA SER A 234 31.42 67.09 -3.80
C SER A 234 32.07 66.56 -5.09
N VAL A 235 31.22 66.22 -6.06
CA VAL A 235 31.30 66.50 -7.52
C VAL A 235 32.69 66.73 -8.17
N ILE A 236 32.87 66.12 -9.35
CA ILE A 236 33.51 66.63 -10.60
C ILE A 236 34.55 65.65 -11.21
N SER A 237 34.11 65.06 -12.32
CA SER A 237 34.80 64.77 -13.60
C SER A 237 35.83 63.64 -13.78
N GLU A 238 35.56 62.88 -14.85
CA GLU A 238 36.45 62.06 -15.69
C GLU A 238 37.53 62.92 -16.44
N PRO A 239 38.22 62.41 -17.49
CA PRO A 239 39.30 61.42 -17.50
C PRO A 239 40.53 61.94 -18.30
N ILE A 240 41.78 61.49 -18.05
CA ILE A 240 42.87 61.69 -19.03
C ILE A 240 43.83 60.48 -19.08
N SER A 241 44.00 60.00 -20.30
CA SER A 241 44.99 59.09 -20.86
C SER A 241 46.37 59.72 -21.09
N GLU A 242 47.46 58.94 -21.02
CA GLU A 242 48.76 59.03 -21.77
C GLU A 242 49.82 58.27 -20.93
N VAL A 243 50.41 57.13 -21.34
CA VAL A 243 51.37 56.86 -22.44
C VAL A 243 52.63 57.75 -22.39
N ASN A 244 53.73 57.22 -21.82
CA ASN A 244 55.10 57.22 -22.41
C ASN A 244 56.05 56.39 -21.52
N GLU A 245 56.58 55.25 -21.99
CA GLU A 245 57.91 55.02 -22.58
C GLU A 245 59.16 55.17 -21.67
N LYS A 246 59.82 54.01 -21.52
CA LYS A 246 61.25 53.70 -21.74
C LYS A 246 62.38 54.07 -20.76
N GLU A 247 63.24 53.04 -20.66
CA GLU A 247 64.69 53.00 -20.46
C GLU A 247 65.27 53.34 -19.08
N TYR A 248 65.71 52.30 -18.37
CA TYR A 248 67.12 51.85 -18.43
C TYR A 248 67.23 50.35 -18.14
#